data_AF-Q2FNH2-F1
#
_entry.id   AF-Q2FNH2-F1
#
_cell.length_a   1.000
_cell.length_b   1.000
_cell.length_c   1.000
_cell.angle_alpha   90.00
_cell.angle_beta   90.00
_cell.angle_gamma   90.00
#
_symmetry.space_group_name_H-M   'P 1'
#
loop_
_entity.id
_entity.type
_entity.pdbx_description
1 polymer ?
#
loop_
_entity_poly.entity_id
_entity_poly.type
_entity_poly.pdbx_seq_one_letter_code
_entity_poly.pdbx_strand_id
1 'polypeptide(L)' 'MITGERPCEYGMAYESVMIEGTASFLRGDGKVRALEQIAMQYAHETGAPYTKEQNSGIAVIEVIITSCTGRRSGSVPS' A
#
# COMPACT_ATOMS: atom_id res chain seq x y z
N MET A 1 -9.40 -13.73 -16.63
CA MET A 1 -9.14 -13.34 -18.02
C MET A 1 -10.47 -12.98 -18.64
N ILE A 2 -10.59 -11.78 -19.21
CA ILE A 2 -11.77 -11.37 -19.97
C ILE A 2 -11.49 -11.77 -21.40
N THR A 3 -12.30 -12.68 -21.93
CA THR A 3 -12.19 -13.16 -23.31
C THR A 3 -12.98 -12.23 -24.23
N GLY A 4 -12.37 -11.84 -25.35
CA GLY A 4 -13.06 -11.15 -26.44
C GLY A 4 -13.04 -11.98 -27.72
N GLU A 5 -13.86 -11.59 -28.70
CA GLU A 5 -13.96 -12.30 -29.98
C GLU A 5 -12.72 -12.07 -30.84
N ARG A 6 -11.96 -11.01 -30.55
CA ARG A 6 -10.70 -10.67 -31.23
C ARG A 6 -9.52 -10.63 -30.25
N PRO A 7 -8.28 -10.93 -30.69
CA PRO A 7 -7.09 -10.88 -29.85
C PRO A 7 -6.88 -9.56 -29.09
N CYS A 8 -7.28 -8.43 -29.67
CA CYS A 8 -7.16 -7.11 -29.05
C CYS A 8 -8.19 -6.84 -27.93
N GLU A 9 -9.16 -7.73 -27.76
CA GLU A 9 -10.23 -7.61 -26.76
C GLU A 9 -9.96 -8.49 -25.53
N TYR A 10 -8.89 -9.29 -25.55
CA TYR A 10 -8.43 -9.98 -24.34
C TYR A 10 -7.96 -8.96 -23.30
N GLY A 11 -8.54 -9.05 -22.10
CA GLY A 11 -8.21 -8.18 -20.98
C GLY A 11 -8.10 -8.92 -19.65
N MET A 12 -7.71 -8.19 -18.61
CA MET A 12 -7.74 -8.66 -17.22
C MET A 12 -8.66 -7.75 -16.42
N ALA A 13 -9.42 -8.35 -15.51
CA ALA A 13 -10.14 -7.59 -14.50
C ALA A 13 -9.12 -7.06 -13.48
N TYR A 14 -9.11 -5.76 -13.25
CA TYR A 14 -8.22 -5.14 -12.27
C TYR A 14 -8.83 -3.86 -11.70
N GLU A 15 -8.39 -3.55 -10.49
CA GLU A 15 -8.54 -2.25 -9.86
C GLU A 15 -7.13 -1.74 -9.56
N SER A 16 -6.82 -0.53 -10.01
CA SER A 16 -5.52 0.10 -9.79
C SER A 16 -5.68 1.54 -9.35
N VAL A 17 -4.74 1.97 -8.51
CA VAL A 17 -4.65 3.34 -8.01
C VAL A 17 -3.22 3.82 -8.20
N MET A 18 -3.05 5.02 -8.76
CA MET A 18 -1.77 5.73 -8.80
C MET A 18 -1.87 6.96 -7.90
N ILE A 19 -0.88 7.10 -7.03
CA ILE A 19 -0.80 8.18 -6.04
C ILE A 19 0.43 9.02 -6.36
N GLU A 20 0.27 10.34 -6.37
CA GLU A 20 1.37 11.29 -6.41
C GLU A 20 1.45 12.04 -5.09
N GLY A 21 2.66 12.25 -4.60
CA GLY A 21 2.87 12.87 -3.31
C GLY A 21 4.34 13.08 -2.97
N THR A 22 4.59 13.58 -1.77
CA THR A 22 5.94 13.73 -1.23
C THR A 22 6.25 12.58 -0.29
N ALA A 23 7.36 11.88 -0.52
CA ALA A 23 7.85 10.83 0.34
C ALA A 23 8.94 11.35 1.28
N SER A 24 8.89 10.97 2.56
CA SER A 24 9.94 11.31 3.53
C SER A 24 10.19 10.16 4.51
N PHE A 25 11.41 10.09 5.05
CA PHE A 25 11.77 9.08 6.04
C PHE A 25 11.34 9.51 7.44
N LEU A 26 10.55 8.67 8.11
CA LEU A 26 10.23 8.85 9.52
C LEU A 26 11.41 8.45 10.41
N ARG A 27 11.54 9.16 11.54
CA ARG A 27 12.60 8.96 12.53
C ARG A 27 12.03 9.03 13.95
N GLY A 28 12.83 8.56 14.93
CA GLY A 28 12.50 8.64 16.35
C GLY A 28 11.12 8.06 16.67
N ASP A 29 10.38 8.74 17.54
CA ASP A 29 9.07 8.28 18.01
C ASP A 29 8.03 8.17 16.89
N GLY A 30 8.10 9.04 15.88
CA GLY A 30 7.18 9.00 14.73
C GLY A 30 7.31 7.70 13.93
N LYS A 31 8.54 7.20 13.79
CA LYS A 31 8.80 5.91 13.15
C LYS A 31 8.21 4.74 13.94
N VAL A 32 8.35 4.75 15.27
CA VAL A 32 7.86 3.67 16.14
C VAL A 32 6.33 3.58 16.06
N ARG A 33 5.65 4.73 16.19
CA ARG A 33 4.18 4.79 16.09
C ARG A 33 3.67 4.33 14.72
N ALA A 34 4.34 4.71 13.64
CA ALA A 34 3.97 4.27 12.30
C ALA A 34 4.13 2.76 12.11
N LEU A 35 5.18 2.15 12.67
CA LEU A 35 5.36 0.69 12.64
C LEU A 35 4.28 -0.04 13.42
N GLU A 36 3.91 0.46 14.60
CA GLU A 36 2.79 -0.10 15.37
C GLU A 36 1.48 -0.06 14.58
N GLN A 37 1.20 1.05 13.89
CA GLN A 37 0.02 1.18 13.04
C GLN A 37 0.04 0.18 11.87
N ILE A 38 1.18 0.01 11.20
CA ILE A 38 1.34 -0.95 10.09
C ILE A 38 1.16 -2.39 10.61
N ALA A 39 1.78 -2.75 11.73
CA ALA A 39 1.67 -4.08 12.33
C ALA A 39 0.23 -4.39 12.74
N MET A 40 -0.47 -3.43 13.36
CA MET A 40 -1.88 -3.59 13.71
C MET A 40 -2.77 -3.78 12.47
N GLN A 41 -2.53 -3.02 11.40
CA GLN A 41 -3.34 -3.06 10.18
C GLN A 41 -3.21 -4.38 9.42
N TYR A 42 -1.99 -4.94 9.33
CA TYR A 42 -1.71 -6.08 8.44
C TYR A 42 -1.42 -7.39 9.16
N ALA A 43 -0.94 -7.36 10.40
CA ALA A 43 -0.64 -8.55 11.19
C ALA A 43 -1.60 -8.76 12.38
N HIS A 44 -2.45 -7.76 12.68
CA HIS A 44 -3.36 -7.77 13.84
C HIS A 44 -2.66 -7.99 15.19
N GLU A 45 -1.37 -7.63 15.27
CA GLU A 45 -0.58 -7.68 16.49
C GLU A 45 -0.79 -6.39 17.29
N THR A 46 -0.88 -6.51 18.62
CA THR A 46 -0.99 -5.37 19.54
C THR A 46 0.12 -5.43 20.60
N GLY A 47 0.68 -4.26 20.96
CA GLY A 47 1.87 -4.15 21.80
C GLY A 47 3.15 -4.27 20.95
N ALA A 48 3.91 -3.18 20.88
CA ALA A 48 5.05 -3.01 19.97
C ALA A 48 6.01 -4.24 19.95
N PRO A 49 6.19 -4.93 18.80
CA PRO A 49 6.97 -6.17 18.76
C PRO A 49 8.44 -5.96 18.36
N TYR A 50 8.95 -4.72 18.32
CA TYR A 50 10.28 -4.46 17.77
C TYR A 50 11.27 -3.93 18.81
N THR A 51 12.35 -4.70 19.02
CA THR A 51 13.50 -4.23 19.81
C THR A 51 14.17 -3.02 19.14
N LYS A 52 15.02 -2.30 19.87
CA LYS A 52 15.77 -1.16 19.30
C LYS A 52 16.61 -1.57 18.09
N GLU A 53 17.17 -2.78 18.12
CA GLU A 53 17.98 -3.35 17.05
C GLU A 53 17.12 -3.60 15.80
N GLN A 54 15.95 -4.23 15.96
CA GLN A 54 15.01 -4.46 14.86
C GLN A 54 14.55 -3.14 14.25
N ASN A 55 14.22 -2.15 15.08
CA ASN A 55 13.86 -0.82 14.61
C ASN A 55 15.00 -0.15 13.85
N SER A 56 16.26 -0.31 14.26
CA SER A 56 17.40 0.36 13.59
C SER A 56 17.59 -0.07 12.13
N GLY A 57 17.24 -1.31 11.78
CA GLY A 57 17.38 -1.85 10.43
C GLY A 57 16.24 -1.54 9.47
N ILE A 58 15.14 -0.93 9.94
CA ILE A 58 13.93 -0.71 9.14
C ILE A 58 13.83 0.76 8.71
N ALA A 59 13.61 1.04 7.43
CA ALA A 59 13.23 2.38 6.98
C ALA A 59 11.70 2.47 6.89
N VAL A 60 11.13 3.54 7.44
CA VAL A 60 9.69 3.83 7.36
C VAL A 60 9.51 5.11 6.57
N ILE A 61 8.65 5.05 5.56
CA ILE A 61 8.40 6.16 4.65
C ILE A 61 6.98 6.63 4.85
N GLU A 62 6.83 7.93 5.12
CA GLU A 62 5.55 8.61 5.04
C GLU A 62 5.38 9.18 3.63
N VAL A 63 4.21 8.96 3.03
CA VAL A 63 3.84 9.57 1.76
C VAL A 63 2.67 10.51 2.00
N ILE A 64 2.94 11.82 1.87
CA ILE A 64 1.90 12.84 1.90
C ILE A 64 1.28 12.92 0.50
N ILE A 65 0.05 12.42 0.40
CA ILE A 65 -0.70 12.32 -0.85
C ILE A 65 -1.13 13.73 -1.32
N THR A 66 -0.84 14.04 -2.57
CA THR A 66 -1.25 15.30 -3.23
C THR A 66 -2.28 15.07 -4.32
N SER A 67 -2.17 13.97 -5.06
CA SER A 67 -3.12 13.58 -6.09
C SER A 67 -3.29 12.05 -6.08
N CYS A 68 -4.44 11.60 -6.57
CA CYS A 68 -4.77 10.17 -6.65
C CYS A 68 -5.64 9.94 -7.88
N THR A 69 -5.27 8.97 -8.72
CA THR A 69 -6.05 8.54 -9.88
C THR A 69 -6.34 7.04 -9.77
N GLY A 70 -7.54 6.63 -10.14
CA GLY A 70 -7.96 5.23 -10.08
C GLY A 70 -8.45 4.73 -11.44
N ARG A 71 -8.19 3.46 -11.74
CA ARG A 71 -8.72 2.79 -12.92
C ARG A 71 -9.28 1.44 -12.53
N ARG A 72 -10.47 1.14 -13.06
CA ARG A 72 -11.12 -0.17 -12.97
C ARG A 72 -11.35 -0.71 -14.37
N SER A 73 -11.09 -1.99 -14.56
CA SER A 73 -11.34 -2.70 -15.81
C SER A 73 -11.93 -4.06 -15.49
N GLY A 74 -12.91 -4.51 -16.28
CA GLY A 74 -13.61 -5.77 -16.05
C GLY A 74 -14.49 -5.74 -14.81
N SER A 75 -15.78 -5.46 -14.98
CA SER A 75 -16.75 -5.77 -13.95
C SER A 75 -17.04 -7.26 -13.96
N VAL A 76 -16.82 -7.96 -12.83
CA VAL A 76 -17.56 -9.21 -12.59
C VAL A 76 -19.02 -8.78 -12.36
N PRO A 77 -20.01 -9.33 -13.07
CA PRO A 77 -21.42 -9.05 -12.77
C PRO A 77 -21.68 -9.46 -11.32
N SER A 78 -22.21 -8.53 -10.53
CA SER A 78 -22.72 -8.74 -9.17
C SER A 78 -23.98 -9.58 -9.18
#